data_AF-A0A955WWS5-F1
#
_entry.id   AF-A0A955WWS5-F1
#
_cell.length_a   1.000
_cell.length_b   1.000
_cell.length_c   1.000
_cell.angle_alpha   90.00
_cell.angle_beta   90.00
_cell.angle_gamma   90.00
#
_symmetry.space_group_name_H-M   'P 1'
#
loop_
_entity.id
_entity.type
_entity.pdbx_description
1 polymer ?
#
loop_
_entity_poly.entity_id
_entity_poly.type
_entity_poly.pdbx_seq_one_letter_code
_entity_poly.pdbx_strand_id
1 'polypeptide(L)'
;RSYFLSPVALIFLGVFLVATLFIFFTASKFFVRNLADVRPLFSWLPLLLIFLVAAVTMRQWSEEQKMGTLEVLLTLPLKTRDLVLGKFVAGLGLIGVALALTLPLPITVSLLGDLDWGPVIGGYVAALLVASTYLAIGLCVSARTDNQIVALLVTAIVGSLLYFIGSESIVGLFGHQTGEILRSIGTGSRFESIERGVLDLRDLAYYGSLTAFFLALNVHFLELKRLESQPKDGESRRRPMTLAVALAALNVVALNLWLAPVTKVRADLTADGEYSVSQVTEDILTELAEPLTITGYFSQKTHPLLSPLIPRIRDFLTEYEVRGGGNVRLNFVDPNADPQVEEEINDQYGIKSVPFRISGRNEESVVNSYFHVLIRYGDEYEVLSFDDLIEIHADDNEVVVRLRNMEYDVTRSIKKVTQGFQSIEAVMARAGQTAKLTAYVSGDLPKEFEEVPARLKKVAEALAEKTGGRLTFEQIDPAGDANVAREIQQKYGFRPMAVDLFGEKNFYLYVLLTMGEKAEPVFLQGELSDSDLRTDIEAAIQRMTPGFLKTIGLLTKQDSPPAQQNPYGPPPAPVRDFRGLEGLLSSEFQVRLVDGEDGAIPGDIDVLLVGKPGELTDKQKFAVDQYLMRGG
;
A
#
# COMPACT_ATOMS: atom_id res chain seq x y z
N ARG A 1 -44.61 11.82 -17.06
CA ARG A 1 -45.90 11.13 -17.31
C ARG A 1 -45.74 9.96 -18.29
N SER A 2 -45.27 10.18 -19.52
CA SER A 2 -45.06 9.08 -20.50
C SER A 2 -44.18 7.93 -19.96
N TYR A 3 -43.07 8.24 -19.27
CA TYR A 3 -42.22 7.22 -18.62
C TYR A 3 -42.96 6.37 -17.57
N PHE A 4 -43.66 7.01 -16.64
CA PHE A 4 -44.38 6.31 -15.55
C PHE A 4 -45.62 5.53 -16.03
N LEU A 5 -46.12 5.82 -17.22
CA LEU A 5 -47.27 5.14 -17.82
C LEU A 5 -46.87 4.09 -18.87
N SER A 6 -45.57 3.95 -19.15
CA SER A 6 -45.07 2.98 -20.13
C SER A 6 -44.87 1.61 -19.47
N PRO A 7 -45.56 0.54 -19.95
CA PRO A 7 -45.38 -0.81 -19.41
C PRO A 7 -43.93 -1.30 -19.47
N VAL A 8 -43.18 -0.85 -20.48
CA VAL A 8 -41.79 -1.25 -20.71
C VAL A 8 -40.87 -0.72 -19.60
N ALA A 9 -41.06 0.53 -19.16
CA ALA A 9 -40.27 1.10 -18.08
C ALA A 9 -40.49 0.36 -16.75
N LEU A 10 -41.74 -0.04 -16.47
CA LEU A 10 -42.08 -0.83 -15.28
C LEU A 10 -41.49 -2.24 -15.33
N ILE A 11 -41.45 -2.88 -16.51
CA ILE A 11 -40.81 -4.20 -16.68
C ILE A 11 -39.31 -4.10 -16.38
N PHE A 12 -38.60 -3.14 -16.98
CA PHE A 12 -37.16 -2.98 -16.72
C PHE A 12 -36.86 -2.64 -15.26
N LEU A 13 -37.71 -1.82 -14.63
CA LEU A 13 -37.62 -1.52 -13.20
C LEU A 13 -37.81 -2.78 -12.34
N GLY A 14 -38.82 -3.59 -12.64
CA GLY A 14 -39.07 -4.86 -11.95
C GLY A 14 -37.92 -5.85 -12.11
N VAL A 15 -37.39 -6.00 -13.33
CA VAL A 15 -36.22 -6.84 -13.61
C VAL A 15 -34.99 -6.35 -12.84
N PHE A 16 -34.75 -5.04 -12.80
CA PHE A 16 -33.66 -4.45 -12.03
C PHE A 16 -33.79 -4.73 -10.52
N LEU A 17 -34.99 -4.59 -9.95
CA LEU A 17 -35.22 -4.89 -8.54
C LEU A 17 -35.04 -6.37 -8.22
N VAL A 18 -35.59 -7.27 -9.04
CA VAL A 18 -35.42 -8.72 -8.89
C VAL A 18 -33.95 -9.12 -9.00
N ALA A 19 -33.22 -8.56 -9.97
CA ALA A 19 -31.79 -8.80 -10.11
C ALA A 19 -31.00 -8.30 -8.89
N THR A 20 -31.33 -7.12 -8.39
CA THR A 20 -30.70 -6.53 -7.18
C THR A 20 -30.95 -7.43 -5.96
N LEU A 21 -32.18 -7.87 -5.73
CA LEU A 21 -32.54 -8.78 -4.63
C LEU A 21 -31.83 -10.13 -4.75
N PHE A 22 -31.83 -10.71 -5.95
CA PHE A 22 -31.18 -11.99 -6.21
C PHE A 22 -29.66 -11.91 -5.97
N ILE A 23 -29.00 -10.87 -6.48
CA ILE A 23 -27.56 -10.68 -6.28
C ILE A 23 -27.26 -10.50 -4.79
N PHE A 24 -27.98 -9.62 -4.11
CA PHE A 24 -27.75 -9.31 -2.70
C PHE A 24 -27.91 -10.54 -1.79
N PHE A 25 -29.03 -11.25 -1.88
CA PHE A 25 -29.28 -12.39 -0.99
C PHE A 25 -28.56 -13.67 -1.43
N THR A 26 -28.56 -13.98 -2.72
CA THR A 26 -28.05 -15.27 -3.23
C THR A 26 -26.60 -15.18 -3.66
N ALA A 27 -26.26 -14.26 -4.57
CA ALA A 27 -24.91 -14.22 -5.17
C ALA A 27 -23.84 -13.79 -4.15
N SER A 28 -24.12 -12.77 -3.34
CA SER A 28 -23.23 -12.32 -2.25
C SER A 28 -23.36 -13.12 -0.95
N LYS A 29 -24.16 -14.21 -0.95
CA LYS A 29 -24.35 -15.12 0.19
C LYS A 29 -24.56 -14.37 1.51
N PHE A 30 -25.45 -13.37 1.52
CA PHE A 30 -25.62 -12.43 2.64
C PHE A 30 -25.71 -13.13 4.00
N PHE A 31 -26.57 -14.14 4.12
CA PHE A 31 -26.76 -14.90 5.36
C PHE A 31 -25.56 -15.75 5.79
N VAL A 32 -24.66 -16.10 4.87
CA VAL A 32 -23.46 -16.89 5.17
C VAL A 32 -22.35 -16.01 5.75
N ARG A 33 -22.31 -14.72 5.36
CA ARG A 33 -21.29 -13.77 5.82
C ARG A 33 -21.46 -13.40 7.29
N ASN A 34 -22.67 -13.54 7.85
CA ASN A 34 -23.01 -13.18 9.23
C ASN A 34 -22.60 -11.74 9.61
N LEU A 35 -22.77 -10.79 8.68
CA LEU A 35 -22.47 -9.37 8.89
C LEU A 35 -23.66 -8.52 8.45
N ALA A 36 -23.97 -7.50 9.23
CA ALA A 36 -24.89 -6.43 8.85
C ALA A 36 -24.20 -5.43 7.90
N ASP A 37 -23.89 -5.87 6.68
CA ASP A 37 -23.18 -5.06 5.68
C ASP A 37 -23.88 -5.07 4.31
N VAL A 38 -24.09 -3.87 3.79
CA VAL A 38 -24.73 -3.62 2.48
C VAL A 38 -23.74 -3.36 1.35
N ARG A 39 -22.43 -3.32 1.60
CA ARG A 39 -21.41 -3.01 0.58
C ARG A 39 -21.54 -3.86 -0.69
N PRO A 40 -21.83 -5.18 -0.65
CA PRO A 40 -21.99 -5.95 -1.89
C PRO A 40 -23.20 -5.60 -2.74
N LEU A 41 -24.20 -4.91 -2.16
CA LEU A 41 -25.28 -4.33 -2.95
C LEU A 41 -24.69 -3.29 -3.92
N PHE A 42 -23.84 -2.40 -3.39
CA PHE A 42 -23.27 -1.30 -4.15
C PHE A 42 -22.22 -1.76 -5.15
N SER A 43 -21.39 -2.78 -4.83
CA SER A 43 -20.36 -3.25 -5.76
C SER A 43 -20.92 -3.76 -7.10
N TRP A 44 -22.13 -4.34 -7.10
CA TRP A 44 -22.82 -4.80 -8.33
C TRP A 44 -23.73 -3.74 -8.96
N LEU A 45 -24.08 -2.70 -8.20
CA LEU A 45 -25.07 -1.71 -8.60
C LEU A 45 -24.67 -0.94 -9.88
N PRO A 46 -23.42 -0.49 -10.08
CA PRO A 46 -23.00 0.17 -11.33
C PRO A 46 -23.28 -0.68 -12.56
N LEU A 47 -22.99 -1.99 -12.49
CA LEU A 47 -23.21 -2.90 -13.61
C LEU A 47 -24.70 -3.01 -13.94
N LEU A 48 -25.55 -3.17 -12.92
CA LEU A 48 -27.00 -3.21 -13.10
C LEU A 48 -27.54 -1.87 -13.65
N LEU A 49 -26.97 -0.75 -13.18
CA LEU A 49 -27.33 0.58 -13.66
C LEU A 49 -26.98 0.77 -15.13
N ILE A 50 -25.86 0.24 -15.64
CA ILE A 50 -25.54 0.32 -17.08
C ILE A 50 -26.69 -0.23 -17.92
N PHE A 51 -27.21 -1.41 -17.57
CA PHE A 51 -28.30 -2.05 -18.31
C PHE A 51 -29.63 -1.32 -18.14
N LEU A 52 -29.98 -0.93 -16.90
CA LEU A 52 -31.20 -0.19 -16.62
C LEU A 52 -31.21 1.15 -17.38
N VAL A 53 -30.11 1.89 -17.30
CA VAL A 53 -29.97 3.19 -17.94
C VAL A 53 -30.01 3.05 -19.46
N ALA A 54 -29.28 2.09 -20.04
CA ALA A 54 -29.31 1.84 -21.48
C ALA A 54 -30.74 1.53 -21.97
N ALA A 55 -31.50 0.74 -21.20
CA ALA A 55 -32.90 0.44 -21.51
C ALA A 55 -33.83 1.67 -21.40
N VAL A 56 -33.61 2.53 -20.40
CA VAL A 56 -34.39 3.77 -20.22
C VAL A 56 -34.08 4.80 -21.31
N THR A 57 -32.81 4.90 -21.74
CA THR A 57 -32.37 5.90 -22.71
C THR A 57 -32.59 5.49 -24.15
N MET A 58 -32.64 4.19 -24.46
CA MET A 58 -32.64 3.72 -25.85
C MET A 58 -33.73 4.38 -26.69
N ARG A 59 -34.95 4.55 -26.13
CA ARG A 59 -36.13 5.09 -26.83
C ARG A 59 -36.23 6.61 -26.83
N GLN A 60 -35.49 7.32 -25.95
CA GLN A 60 -35.64 8.76 -25.72
C GLN A 60 -35.55 9.59 -27.00
N TRP A 61 -34.57 9.30 -27.87
CA TRP A 61 -34.36 10.02 -29.14
C TRP A 61 -34.52 9.13 -30.36
N SER A 62 -34.11 7.86 -30.28
CA SER A 62 -34.18 6.94 -31.43
C SER A 62 -35.62 6.69 -31.90
N GLU A 63 -36.59 6.67 -30.98
CA GLU A 63 -38.00 6.46 -31.34
C GLU A 63 -38.59 7.69 -32.02
N GLU A 64 -38.24 8.88 -31.56
CA GLU A 64 -38.67 10.14 -32.22
C GLU A 64 -38.05 10.30 -33.61
N GLN A 65 -36.81 9.82 -33.79
CA GLN A 65 -36.17 9.75 -35.11
C GLN A 65 -36.87 8.75 -36.03
N LYS A 66 -37.09 7.53 -35.54
CA LYS A 66 -37.74 6.47 -36.30
C LYS A 66 -39.17 6.83 -36.71
N MET A 67 -39.90 7.55 -35.86
CA MET A 67 -41.26 8.02 -36.13
C MET A 67 -41.31 9.34 -36.92
N GLY A 68 -40.16 9.97 -37.22
CA GLY A 68 -40.10 11.27 -37.90
C GLY A 68 -40.62 12.46 -37.09
N THR A 69 -40.98 12.26 -35.81
CA THR A 69 -41.49 13.34 -34.95
C THR A 69 -40.39 14.28 -34.45
N LEU A 70 -39.11 13.87 -34.57
CA LEU A 70 -37.97 14.72 -34.21
C LEU A 70 -37.96 16.04 -34.98
N GLU A 71 -38.32 16.05 -36.26
CA GLU A 71 -38.32 17.27 -37.09
C GLU A 71 -39.36 18.29 -36.59
N VAL A 72 -40.53 17.80 -36.19
CA VAL A 72 -41.57 18.65 -35.56
C VAL A 72 -41.07 19.21 -34.24
N LEU A 73 -40.38 18.41 -33.43
CA LEU A 73 -39.85 18.86 -32.15
C LEU A 73 -38.77 19.94 -32.30
N LEU A 74 -37.89 19.81 -33.30
CA LEU A 74 -36.80 20.75 -33.56
C LEU A 74 -37.25 22.06 -34.23
N THR A 75 -38.45 22.08 -34.82
CA THR A 75 -39.05 23.28 -35.42
C THR A 75 -39.85 24.12 -34.43
N LEU A 76 -40.21 23.57 -33.26
CA LEU A 76 -40.84 24.34 -32.18
C LEU A 76 -39.89 25.43 -31.63
N PRO A 77 -40.44 26.55 -31.09
CA PRO A 77 -39.66 27.66 -30.53
C PRO A 77 -39.07 27.33 -29.15
N LEU A 78 -38.52 26.12 -29.00
CA LEU A 78 -37.86 25.63 -27.79
C LEU A 78 -36.35 25.61 -27.99
N LYS A 79 -35.60 25.87 -26.93
CA LYS A 79 -34.14 25.77 -26.97
C LYS A 79 -33.75 24.29 -26.87
N THR A 80 -32.81 23.83 -27.71
CA THR A 80 -32.35 22.43 -27.74
C THR A 80 -31.85 21.96 -26.37
N ARG A 81 -31.15 22.84 -25.64
CA ARG A 81 -30.69 22.58 -24.26
C ARG A 81 -31.83 22.26 -23.30
N ASP A 82 -32.99 22.92 -23.42
CA ASP A 82 -34.11 22.73 -22.49
C ASP A 82 -34.78 21.36 -22.76
N LEU A 83 -34.81 20.92 -24.02
CA LEU A 83 -35.28 19.58 -24.40
C LEU A 83 -34.37 18.48 -23.85
N VAL A 84 -33.04 18.63 -24.02
CA VAL A 84 -32.06 17.66 -23.52
C VAL A 84 -32.09 17.59 -21.99
N LEU A 85 -32.08 18.73 -21.30
CA LEU A 85 -32.14 18.78 -19.84
C LEU A 85 -33.47 18.24 -19.31
N GLY A 86 -34.60 18.52 -19.96
CA GLY A 86 -35.89 17.98 -19.57
C GLY A 86 -35.94 16.45 -19.64
N LYS A 87 -35.42 15.86 -20.73
CA LYS A 87 -35.32 14.40 -20.90
C LYS A 87 -34.33 13.77 -19.92
N PHE A 88 -33.22 14.44 -19.66
CA PHE A 88 -32.25 14.02 -18.65
C PHE A 88 -32.84 13.99 -17.24
N VAL A 89 -33.46 15.08 -16.78
CA VAL A 89 -34.10 15.14 -15.45
C VAL A 89 -35.23 14.11 -15.34
N ALA A 90 -36.00 13.89 -16.40
CA ALA A 90 -37.04 12.86 -16.41
C ALA A 90 -36.47 11.43 -16.27
N GLY A 91 -35.38 11.13 -16.99
CA GLY A 91 -34.68 9.84 -16.87
C GLY A 91 -34.04 9.66 -15.50
N LEU A 92 -33.40 10.72 -14.97
CA LEU A 92 -32.77 10.71 -13.67
C LEU A 92 -33.79 10.51 -12.55
N GLY A 93 -34.98 11.13 -12.67
CA GLY A 93 -36.09 10.91 -11.74
C GLY A 93 -36.58 9.46 -11.73
N LEU A 94 -36.65 8.80 -12.91
CA LEU A 94 -37.02 7.38 -12.98
C LEU A 94 -35.97 6.49 -12.30
N ILE A 95 -34.68 6.77 -12.51
CA ILE A 95 -33.60 6.04 -11.85
C ILE A 95 -33.58 6.32 -10.34
N GLY A 96 -33.84 7.56 -9.93
CA GLY A 96 -33.99 7.93 -8.52
C GLY A 96 -35.12 7.16 -7.84
N VAL A 97 -36.25 6.94 -8.52
CA VAL A 97 -37.31 6.05 -8.04
C VAL A 97 -36.83 4.59 -7.96
N ALA A 98 -36.06 4.12 -8.94
CA ALA A 98 -35.49 2.77 -8.92
C ALA A 98 -34.57 2.55 -7.71
N LEU A 99 -33.70 3.51 -7.41
CA LEU A 99 -32.83 3.49 -6.24
C LEU A 99 -33.62 3.63 -4.94
N ALA A 100 -34.66 4.48 -4.90
CA ALA A 100 -35.52 4.59 -3.73
C ALA A 100 -36.25 3.28 -3.41
N LEU A 101 -36.62 2.50 -4.43
CA LEU A 101 -37.22 1.18 -4.25
C LEU A 101 -36.25 0.12 -3.71
N THR A 102 -34.94 0.37 -3.70
CA THR A 102 -33.96 -0.52 -3.04
C THR A 102 -33.72 -0.16 -1.57
N LEU A 103 -34.12 1.03 -1.09
CA LEU A 103 -33.98 1.47 0.30
C LEU A 103 -34.55 0.51 1.36
N PRO A 104 -35.61 -0.27 1.10
CA PRO A 104 -36.06 -1.27 2.07
C PRO A 104 -34.95 -2.26 2.47
N LEU A 105 -33.96 -2.54 1.61
CA LEU A 105 -32.86 -3.45 1.93
C LEU A 105 -31.97 -2.94 3.07
N PRO A 106 -31.29 -1.79 2.99
CA PRO A 106 -30.51 -1.26 4.11
C PRO A 106 -31.35 -1.06 5.36
N ILE A 107 -32.61 -0.65 5.23
CA ILE A 107 -33.52 -0.52 6.38
C ILE A 107 -33.74 -1.88 7.07
N THR A 108 -33.97 -2.96 6.30
CA THR A 108 -34.10 -4.30 6.90
C THR A 108 -32.81 -4.78 7.55
N VAL A 109 -31.65 -4.45 6.98
CA VAL A 109 -30.34 -4.81 7.55
C VAL A 109 -30.08 -4.04 8.84
N SER A 110 -30.40 -2.74 8.91
CA SER A 110 -30.24 -1.93 10.13
C SER A 110 -31.16 -2.36 11.26
N LEU A 111 -32.28 -3.03 10.95
CA LEU A 111 -33.17 -3.60 11.97
C LEU A 111 -32.64 -4.94 12.52
N LEU A 112 -31.80 -5.63 11.75
CA LEU A 112 -31.25 -6.94 12.10
C LEU A 112 -29.87 -6.87 12.76
N GLY A 113 -29.13 -5.76 12.58
CA GLY A 113 -27.82 -5.57 13.17
C GLY A 113 -27.33 -4.13 13.11
N ASP A 114 -26.11 -3.91 13.59
CA ASP A 114 -25.47 -2.60 13.69
C ASP A 114 -24.90 -2.18 12.32
N LEU A 115 -25.74 -1.53 11.52
CA LEU A 115 -25.41 -1.08 10.16
C LEU A 115 -24.90 0.36 10.19
N ASP A 116 -23.69 0.58 9.65
CA ASP A 116 -23.21 1.94 9.38
C ASP A 116 -23.96 2.57 8.21
N TRP A 117 -24.62 3.70 8.47
CA TRP A 117 -25.37 4.48 7.49
C TRP A 117 -24.48 5.32 6.57
N GLY A 118 -23.22 5.56 6.93
CA GLY A 118 -22.25 6.29 6.11
C GLY A 118 -22.03 5.67 4.73
N PRO A 119 -21.58 4.41 4.65
CA PRO A 119 -21.46 3.66 3.40
C PRO A 119 -22.79 3.53 2.63
N VAL A 120 -23.92 3.45 3.34
CA VAL A 120 -25.26 3.41 2.71
C VAL A 120 -25.52 4.71 1.93
N ILE A 121 -25.37 5.86 2.59
CA ILE A 121 -25.59 7.17 1.97
C ILE A 121 -24.57 7.41 0.85
N GLY A 122 -23.29 7.12 1.10
CA GLY A 122 -22.23 7.20 0.11
C GLY A 122 -22.52 6.37 -1.14
N GLY A 123 -22.90 5.11 -0.96
CA GLY A 123 -23.28 4.21 -2.05
C GLY A 123 -24.46 4.71 -2.88
N TYR A 124 -25.50 5.28 -2.27
CA TYR A 124 -26.63 5.87 -3.01
C TYR A 124 -26.26 7.15 -3.76
N VAL A 125 -25.43 8.01 -3.16
CA VAL A 125 -24.90 9.21 -3.82
C VAL A 125 -24.04 8.81 -5.02
N ALA A 126 -23.13 7.85 -4.84
CA ALA A 126 -22.31 7.28 -5.92
C ALA A 126 -23.17 6.70 -7.04
N ALA A 127 -24.22 5.94 -6.68
CA ALA A 127 -25.13 5.31 -7.64
C ALA A 127 -25.87 6.35 -8.48
N LEU A 128 -26.31 7.45 -7.85
CA LEU A 128 -26.98 8.54 -8.56
C LEU A 128 -26.03 9.29 -9.49
N LEU A 129 -24.78 9.52 -9.06
CA LEU A 129 -23.74 10.15 -9.90
C LEU A 129 -23.38 9.29 -11.11
N VAL A 130 -23.09 8.01 -10.90
CA VAL A 130 -22.82 7.04 -11.98
C VAL A 130 -24.01 6.93 -12.93
N ALA A 131 -25.23 6.81 -12.39
CA ALA A 131 -26.44 6.79 -13.18
C ALA A 131 -26.59 8.06 -14.03
N SER A 132 -26.27 9.23 -13.49
CA SER A 132 -26.32 10.50 -14.22
C SER A 132 -25.37 10.50 -15.42
N THR A 133 -24.16 9.98 -15.25
CA THR A 133 -23.15 9.88 -16.31
C THR A 133 -23.59 8.92 -17.40
N TYR A 134 -24.00 7.70 -17.02
CA TYR A 134 -24.50 6.72 -17.99
C TYR A 134 -25.77 7.19 -18.70
N LEU A 135 -26.64 7.96 -18.03
CA LEU A 135 -27.85 8.51 -18.63
C LEU A 135 -27.50 9.57 -19.66
N ALA A 136 -26.53 10.45 -19.38
CA ALA A 136 -26.04 11.42 -20.34
C ALA A 136 -25.42 10.75 -21.58
N ILE A 137 -24.61 9.70 -21.36
CA ILE A 137 -24.04 8.87 -22.45
C ILE A 137 -25.16 8.24 -23.28
N GLY A 138 -26.14 7.59 -22.64
CA GLY A 138 -27.22 6.91 -23.32
C GLY A 138 -28.12 7.85 -24.12
N LEU A 139 -28.39 9.04 -23.60
CA LEU A 139 -29.12 10.10 -24.33
C LEU A 139 -28.33 10.56 -25.55
N CYS A 140 -27.02 10.77 -25.40
CA CYS A 140 -26.12 11.17 -26.48
C CYS A 140 -26.04 10.10 -27.59
N VAL A 141 -25.95 8.83 -27.23
CA VAL A 141 -25.94 7.69 -28.17
C VAL A 141 -27.29 7.56 -28.88
N SER A 142 -28.40 7.63 -28.14
CA SER A 142 -29.76 7.57 -28.71
C SER A 142 -30.02 8.72 -29.71
N ALA A 143 -29.42 9.90 -29.52
CA ALA A 143 -29.54 11.02 -30.46
C ALA A 143 -28.85 10.76 -31.82
N ARG A 144 -27.93 9.80 -31.90
CA ARG A 144 -27.19 9.46 -33.14
C ARG A 144 -27.76 8.30 -33.94
N THR A 145 -28.67 7.51 -33.37
CA THR A 145 -29.25 6.35 -34.05
C THR A 145 -30.77 6.41 -34.04
N ASP A 146 -31.37 5.90 -35.10
CA ASP A 146 -32.81 5.69 -35.27
C ASP A 146 -33.27 4.29 -34.77
N ASN A 147 -32.33 3.41 -34.40
CA ASN A 147 -32.63 2.08 -33.92
C ASN A 147 -32.44 1.95 -32.40
N GLN A 148 -33.54 1.65 -31.70
CA GLN A 148 -33.56 1.44 -30.25
C GLN A 148 -32.57 0.35 -29.80
N ILE A 149 -32.45 -0.76 -30.54
CA ILE A 149 -31.57 -1.87 -30.16
C ILE A 149 -30.10 -1.44 -30.26
N VAL A 150 -29.73 -0.71 -31.31
CA VAL A 150 -28.37 -0.17 -31.48
C VAL A 150 -28.07 0.85 -30.38
N ALA A 151 -29.03 1.72 -30.04
CA ALA A 151 -28.87 2.67 -28.95
C ALA A 151 -28.59 1.97 -27.60
N LEU A 152 -29.34 0.90 -27.30
CA LEU A 152 -29.15 0.11 -26.09
C LEU A 152 -27.77 -0.54 -26.05
N LEU A 153 -27.40 -1.27 -27.11
CA LEU A 153 -26.15 -2.02 -27.17
C LEU A 153 -24.92 -1.11 -27.08
N VAL A 154 -24.90 -0.01 -27.84
CA VAL A 154 -23.78 0.94 -27.82
C VAL A 154 -23.66 1.62 -26.46
N THR A 155 -24.78 2.00 -25.84
CA THR A 155 -24.75 2.58 -24.48
C THR A 155 -24.21 1.57 -23.46
N ALA A 156 -24.66 0.33 -23.51
CA ALA A 156 -24.20 -0.72 -22.61
C ALA A 156 -22.69 -1.00 -22.79
N ILE A 157 -22.21 -1.07 -24.04
CA ILE A 157 -20.78 -1.29 -24.35
C ILE A 157 -19.93 -0.13 -23.84
N VAL A 158 -20.32 1.12 -24.14
CA VAL A 158 -19.57 2.30 -23.69
C VAL A 158 -19.55 2.40 -22.16
N GLY A 159 -20.69 2.17 -21.50
CA GLY A 159 -20.78 2.14 -20.04
C GLY A 159 -19.90 1.04 -19.43
N SER A 160 -19.93 -0.16 -20.02
CA SER A 160 -19.10 -1.29 -19.57
C SER A 160 -17.61 -0.99 -19.73
N LEU A 161 -17.19 -0.42 -20.87
CA LEU A 161 -15.79 -0.07 -21.12
C LEU A 161 -15.28 0.96 -20.11
N LEU A 162 -16.07 2.01 -19.81
CA LEU A 162 -15.71 3.00 -18.80
C LEU A 162 -15.66 2.43 -17.39
N TYR A 163 -16.51 1.44 -17.09
CA TYR A 163 -16.47 0.74 -15.81
C TYR A 163 -15.20 -0.11 -15.67
N PHE A 164 -14.88 -0.93 -16.67
CA PHE A 164 -13.79 -1.90 -16.58
C PHE A 164 -12.38 -1.30 -16.75
N ILE A 165 -12.24 -0.16 -17.45
CA ILE A 165 -10.91 0.42 -17.77
C ILE A 165 -10.06 0.69 -16.53
N GLY A 166 -10.66 0.97 -15.38
CA GLY A 166 -9.97 1.20 -14.10
C GLY A 166 -9.91 0.00 -13.16
N SER A 167 -10.30 -1.20 -13.61
CA SER A 167 -10.27 -2.41 -12.78
C SER A 167 -8.84 -2.92 -12.58
N GLU A 168 -8.55 -3.50 -11.42
CA GLU A 168 -7.22 -4.05 -11.09
C GLU A 168 -6.74 -5.06 -12.14
N SER A 169 -7.66 -5.86 -12.71
CA SER A 169 -7.34 -6.85 -13.76
C SER A 169 -6.80 -6.21 -15.04
N ILE A 170 -7.26 -5.01 -15.40
CA ILE A 170 -6.77 -4.30 -16.58
C ILE A 170 -5.55 -3.46 -16.23
N VAL A 171 -5.58 -2.77 -15.09
CA VAL A 171 -4.49 -1.93 -14.60
C VAL A 171 -3.21 -2.75 -14.40
N GLY A 172 -3.30 -3.95 -13.84
CA GLY A 172 -2.16 -4.85 -13.60
C GLY A 172 -1.48 -5.38 -14.87
N LEU A 173 -2.10 -5.22 -16.04
CA LEU A 173 -1.47 -5.54 -17.33
C LEU A 173 -0.54 -4.42 -17.83
N PHE A 174 -0.57 -3.24 -17.19
CA PHE A 174 0.22 -2.07 -17.56
C PHE A 174 1.19 -1.70 -16.43
N GLY A 175 2.29 -1.00 -16.77
CA GLY A 175 3.23 -0.47 -15.77
C GLY A 175 2.59 0.60 -14.86
N HIS A 176 3.22 0.87 -13.72
CA HIS A 176 2.67 1.70 -12.63
C HIS A 176 2.10 3.06 -13.09
N GLN A 177 2.85 3.81 -13.91
CA GLN A 177 2.40 5.13 -14.41
C GLN A 177 1.15 5.06 -15.29
N THR A 178 1.12 4.10 -16.22
CA THR A 178 -0.04 3.92 -17.11
C THR A 178 -1.24 3.39 -16.32
N GLY A 179 -0.99 2.50 -15.36
CA GLY A 179 -1.99 1.95 -14.46
C GLY A 179 -2.74 3.01 -13.66
N GLU A 180 -2.02 4.00 -13.11
CA GLU A 180 -2.65 5.12 -12.38
C GLU A 180 -3.56 5.97 -13.28
N ILE A 181 -3.14 6.23 -14.52
CA ILE A 181 -3.95 6.97 -15.49
C ILE A 181 -5.24 6.18 -15.79
N LEU A 182 -5.14 4.87 -16.04
CA LEU A 182 -6.31 4.02 -16.30
C LEU A 182 -7.25 4.00 -15.09
N ARG A 183 -6.72 3.87 -13.88
CA ARG A 183 -7.49 3.91 -12.63
C ARG A 183 -8.19 5.26 -12.44
N SER A 184 -7.55 6.36 -12.86
CA SER A 184 -8.13 7.71 -12.77
C SER A 184 -9.32 7.94 -13.70
N ILE A 185 -9.33 7.25 -14.85
CA ILE A 185 -10.38 7.33 -15.89
C ILE A 185 -11.54 6.39 -15.60
N GLY A 186 -11.31 5.27 -14.90
CA GLY A 186 -12.34 4.28 -14.62
C GLY A 186 -13.50 4.83 -13.78
N THR A 187 -14.74 4.64 -14.25
CA THR A 187 -15.93 4.99 -13.45
C THR A 187 -16.14 4.00 -12.31
N GLY A 188 -15.62 2.77 -12.41
CA GLY A 188 -15.74 1.74 -11.38
C GLY A 188 -14.85 1.99 -10.17
N SER A 189 -13.56 2.29 -10.40
CA SER A 189 -12.59 2.60 -9.34
C SER A 189 -13.00 3.83 -8.50
N ARG A 190 -13.57 4.85 -9.16
CA ARG A 190 -14.12 6.04 -8.51
C ARG A 190 -15.39 5.74 -7.71
N PHE A 191 -16.18 4.76 -8.15
CA PHE A 191 -17.38 4.34 -7.42
C PHE A 191 -17.01 3.59 -6.13
N GLU A 192 -16.01 2.71 -6.20
CA GLU A 192 -15.48 1.97 -5.04
C GLU A 192 -14.90 2.91 -3.97
N SER A 193 -14.30 4.03 -4.37
CA SER A 193 -13.87 5.08 -3.43
C SER A 193 -15.06 5.63 -2.61
N ILE A 194 -16.17 5.96 -3.28
CA ILE A 194 -17.35 6.57 -2.64
C ILE A 194 -18.21 5.56 -1.87
N GLU A 195 -18.33 4.31 -2.34
CA GLU A 195 -19.19 3.30 -1.69
C GLU A 195 -18.72 2.95 -0.27
N ARG A 196 -17.47 3.26 0.07
CA ARG A 196 -16.91 3.11 1.43
C ARG A 196 -17.39 4.19 2.40
N GLY A 197 -18.14 5.19 1.95
CA GLY A 197 -18.63 6.29 2.78
C GLY A 197 -17.72 7.53 2.76
N VAL A 198 -16.65 7.52 1.95
CA VAL A 198 -15.74 8.67 1.80
C VAL A 198 -16.07 9.44 0.51
N LEU A 199 -16.61 10.65 0.65
CA LEU A 199 -16.91 11.53 -0.47
C LEU A 199 -15.71 12.44 -0.78
N ASP A 200 -15.00 12.13 -1.88
CA ASP A 200 -13.93 12.97 -2.42
C ASP A 200 -14.46 13.98 -3.44
N LEU A 201 -14.02 15.24 -3.35
CA LEU A 201 -14.39 16.28 -4.32
C LEU A 201 -13.97 15.90 -5.75
N ARG A 202 -12.87 15.17 -5.91
CA ARG A 202 -12.37 14.72 -7.21
C ARG A 202 -13.35 13.78 -7.90
N ASP A 203 -13.94 12.86 -7.14
CA ASP A 203 -14.87 11.88 -7.68
C ASP A 203 -16.19 12.55 -8.09
N LEU A 204 -16.69 13.49 -7.27
CA LEU A 204 -17.86 14.33 -7.60
C LEU A 204 -17.64 15.17 -8.86
N ALA A 205 -16.48 15.83 -8.96
CA ALA A 205 -16.12 16.65 -10.12
C ALA A 205 -15.93 15.81 -11.39
N TYR A 206 -15.39 14.60 -11.27
CA TYR A 206 -15.23 13.67 -12.37
C TYR A 206 -16.59 13.26 -12.96
N TYR A 207 -17.52 12.74 -12.15
CA TYR A 207 -18.85 12.39 -12.65
C TYR A 207 -19.63 13.60 -13.17
N GLY A 208 -19.57 14.72 -12.45
CA GLY A 208 -20.24 15.97 -12.86
C GLY A 208 -19.74 16.51 -14.20
N SER A 209 -18.42 16.54 -14.40
CA SER A 209 -17.80 17.01 -15.64
C SER A 209 -18.11 16.07 -16.82
N LEU A 210 -18.07 14.76 -16.61
CA LEU A 210 -18.40 13.77 -17.63
C LEU A 210 -19.87 13.85 -18.04
N THR A 211 -20.79 13.97 -17.07
CA THR A 211 -22.22 14.19 -17.33
C THR A 211 -22.44 15.48 -18.14
N ALA A 212 -21.83 16.59 -17.73
CA ALA A 212 -21.96 17.86 -18.45
C ALA A 212 -21.43 17.79 -19.88
N PHE A 213 -20.29 17.11 -20.10
CA PHE A 213 -19.71 16.90 -21.41
C PHE A 213 -20.65 16.12 -22.34
N PHE A 214 -21.18 14.97 -21.91
CA PHE A 214 -22.08 14.17 -22.74
C PHE A 214 -23.42 14.86 -23.00
N LEU A 215 -23.93 15.68 -22.06
CA LEU A 215 -25.12 16.51 -22.31
C LEU A 215 -24.84 17.60 -23.35
N ALA A 216 -23.69 18.28 -23.29
CA ALA A 216 -23.28 19.25 -24.30
C ALA A 216 -23.10 18.59 -25.68
N LEU A 217 -22.54 17.38 -25.71
CA LEU A 217 -22.37 16.60 -26.93
C LEU A 217 -23.73 16.18 -27.53
N ASN A 218 -24.69 15.82 -26.70
CA ASN A 218 -26.06 15.53 -27.13
C ASN A 218 -26.74 16.77 -27.76
N VAL A 219 -26.66 17.94 -27.10
CA VAL A 219 -27.16 19.20 -27.65
C VAL A 219 -26.54 19.48 -29.01
N HIS A 220 -25.23 19.29 -29.13
CA HIS A 220 -24.50 19.48 -30.37
C HIS A 220 -25.02 18.58 -31.50
N PHE A 221 -25.27 17.29 -31.24
CA PHE A 221 -25.79 16.38 -32.27
C PHE A 221 -27.20 16.75 -32.76
N LEU A 222 -28.05 17.21 -31.85
CA LEU A 222 -29.39 17.68 -32.22
C LEU A 222 -29.35 18.99 -33.00
N GLU A 223 -28.45 19.90 -32.64
CA GLU A 223 -28.29 21.16 -33.37
C GLU A 223 -27.66 20.95 -34.75
N LEU A 224 -26.74 19.99 -34.91
CA LEU A 224 -26.23 19.61 -36.24
C LEU A 224 -27.36 19.15 -37.16
N LYS A 225 -28.27 18.29 -36.67
CA LYS A 225 -29.46 17.85 -37.41
C LYS A 225 -30.37 19.03 -37.76
N ARG A 226 -30.56 19.97 -36.84
CA ARG A 226 -31.35 21.19 -37.08
C ARG A 226 -30.73 22.08 -38.18
N LEU A 227 -29.41 22.20 -38.22
CA LEU A 227 -28.69 23.00 -39.20
C LEU A 227 -28.63 22.35 -40.59
N GLU A 228 -28.67 21.02 -40.68
CA GLU A 228 -28.83 20.30 -41.96
C GLU A 228 -30.13 20.66 -42.68
N SER A 229 -31.20 20.95 -41.92
CA SER A 229 -32.47 21.41 -42.48
C SER A 229 -32.47 22.89 -42.94
N GLN A 230 -31.44 23.69 -42.62
CA GLN A 230 -31.34 25.12 -42.95
C GLN A 230 -29.98 25.50 -43.59
N PRO A 231 -29.82 25.34 -44.92
CA PRO A 231 -28.50 25.37 -45.58
C PRO A 231 -27.81 26.74 -45.64
N LYS A 232 -28.52 27.88 -45.54
CA LYS A 232 -27.91 29.22 -45.72
C LYS A 232 -27.16 29.75 -44.49
N ASP A 233 -27.62 29.41 -43.28
CA ASP A 233 -27.00 29.83 -42.00
C ASP A 233 -26.18 28.70 -41.33
N GLY A 234 -26.21 27.50 -41.92
CA GLY A 234 -25.66 26.27 -41.35
C GLY A 234 -24.14 26.24 -41.24
N GLU A 235 -23.41 26.62 -42.29
CA GLU A 235 -21.95 26.48 -42.33
C GLU A 235 -21.23 27.43 -41.37
N SER A 236 -21.72 28.66 -41.21
CA SER A 236 -21.14 29.66 -40.32
C SER A 236 -21.33 29.29 -38.85
N ARG A 237 -22.45 28.63 -38.49
CA ARG A 237 -22.76 28.20 -37.12
C ARG A 237 -22.15 26.87 -36.73
N ARG A 238 -21.87 25.97 -37.69
CA ARG A 238 -21.26 24.65 -37.41
C ARG A 238 -19.89 24.74 -36.75
N ARG A 239 -18.97 25.55 -37.31
CA ARG A 239 -17.59 25.70 -36.82
C ARG A 239 -17.47 26.19 -35.37
N PRO A 240 -18.16 27.28 -34.93
CA PRO A 240 -18.06 27.70 -33.54
C PRO A 240 -18.68 26.68 -32.57
N MET A 241 -19.67 25.90 -33.00
CA MET A 241 -20.30 24.88 -32.16
C MET A 241 -19.43 23.64 -31.98
N THR A 242 -18.77 23.16 -33.05
CA THR A 242 -17.80 22.07 -32.92
C THR A 242 -16.60 22.51 -32.07
N LEU A 243 -16.15 23.75 -32.23
CA LEU A 243 -15.09 24.33 -31.41
C LEU A 243 -15.51 24.47 -29.93
N ALA A 244 -16.76 24.85 -29.66
CA ALA A 244 -17.29 24.92 -28.29
C ALA A 244 -17.30 23.54 -27.61
N VAL A 245 -17.68 22.46 -28.32
CA VAL A 245 -17.63 21.09 -27.80
C VAL A 245 -16.19 20.61 -27.61
N ALA A 246 -15.29 20.93 -28.54
CA ALA A 246 -13.87 20.60 -28.40
C ALA A 246 -13.24 21.32 -27.19
N LEU A 247 -13.57 22.59 -26.97
CA LEU A 247 -13.18 23.32 -25.76
C LEU A 247 -13.81 22.76 -24.50
N ALA A 248 -15.07 22.33 -24.54
CA ALA A 248 -15.71 21.65 -23.42
C ALA A 248 -15.00 20.34 -23.06
N ALA A 249 -14.63 19.53 -24.07
CA ALA A 249 -13.81 18.33 -23.87
C ALA A 249 -12.45 18.66 -23.23
N LEU A 250 -11.78 19.68 -23.76
CA LEU A 250 -10.49 20.13 -23.24
C LEU A 250 -10.60 20.65 -21.80
N ASN A 251 -11.67 21.38 -21.47
CA ASN A 251 -11.94 21.85 -20.12
C ASN A 251 -12.24 20.70 -19.15
N VAL A 252 -12.95 19.65 -19.59
CA VAL A 252 -13.17 18.46 -18.77
C VAL A 252 -11.83 17.78 -18.46
N VAL A 253 -10.97 17.60 -19.47
CA VAL A 253 -9.64 17.03 -19.26
C VAL A 253 -8.80 17.91 -18.33
N ALA A 254 -8.74 19.21 -18.60
CA ALA A 254 -7.97 20.16 -17.79
C ALA A 254 -8.46 20.23 -16.34
N LEU A 255 -9.77 20.23 -16.10
CA LEU A 255 -10.35 20.24 -14.76
C LEU A 255 -9.98 18.98 -13.97
N ASN A 256 -10.09 17.80 -14.60
CA ASN A 256 -9.76 16.54 -13.93
C ASN A 256 -8.26 16.42 -13.65
N LEU A 257 -7.39 16.90 -14.55
CA LEU A 257 -5.94 16.95 -14.32
C LEU A 257 -5.57 17.95 -13.22
N TRP A 258 -6.25 19.10 -13.16
CA TRP A 258 -6.02 20.11 -12.13
C TRP A 258 -6.50 19.66 -10.74
N LEU A 259 -7.59 18.88 -10.67
CA LEU A 259 -8.11 18.32 -9.43
C LEU A 259 -7.39 17.04 -8.98
N ALA A 260 -6.69 16.34 -9.87
CA ALA A 260 -5.97 15.10 -9.54
C ALA A 260 -5.10 15.19 -8.26
N PRO A 261 -4.28 16.23 -8.03
CA PRO A 261 -3.45 16.34 -6.83
C PRO A 261 -4.22 16.74 -5.55
N VAL A 262 -5.50 17.11 -5.64
CA VAL A 262 -6.29 17.58 -4.49
C VAL A 262 -6.83 16.37 -3.70
N THR A 263 -5.97 15.73 -2.90
CA THR A 263 -6.33 14.55 -2.07
C THR A 263 -6.96 14.92 -0.73
N LYS A 264 -6.84 16.18 -0.28
CA LYS A 264 -7.20 16.57 1.10
C LYS A 264 -8.68 16.93 1.30
N VAL A 265 -9.43 17.22 0.23
CA VAL A 265 -10.84 17.64 0.33
C VAL A 265 -11.75 16.41 0.23
N ARG A 266 -11.90 15.72 1.36
CA ARG A 266 -12.72 14.51 1.50
C ARG A 266 -13.63 14.64 2.72
N ALA A 267 -14.86 14.16 2.61
CA ALA A 267 -15.79 14.05 3.72
C ALA A 267 -16.00 12.57 4.05
N ASP A 268 -15.65 12.17 5.27
CA ASP A 268 -15.94 10.85 5.81
C ASP A 268 -17.36 10.87 6.41
N LEU A 269 -18.25 10.03 5.88
CA LEU A 269 -19.64 9.90 6.34
C LEU A 269 -19.84 8.73 7.30
N THR A 270 -18.80 7.92 7.59
CA THR A 270 -18.91 6.76 8.47
C THR A 270 -19.26 7.18 9.91
N ALA A 271 -20.00 6.33 10.60
CA ALA A 271 -20.53 6.64 11.93
C ALA A 271 -19.43 6.95 12.96
N ASP A 272 -18.31 6.22 12.91
CA ASP A 272 -17.19 6.35 13.84
C ASP A 272 -15.98 7.09 13.25
N GLY A 273 -16.10 7.64 12.04
CA GLY A 273 -14.95 8.22 11.34
C GLY A 273 -13.87 7.18 11.05
N GLU A 274 -14.26 5.98 10.61
CA GLU A 274 -13.36 4.84 10.37
C GLU A 274 -12.23 5.17 9.37
N TYR A 275 -12.41 6.20 8.54
CA TYR A 275 -11.45 6.67 7.53
C TYR A 275 -10.83 8.03 7.85
N SER A 276 -11.02 8.50 9.09
CA SER A 276 -10.45 9.74 9.60
C SER A 276 -9.23 9.44 10.46
N VAL A 277 -8.08 9.96 10.03
CA VAL A 277 -6.81 9.80 10.74
C VAL A 277 -6.62 10.99 11.68
N SER A 278 -6.15 10.75 12.90
CA SER A 278 -5.87 11.82 13.86
C SER A 278 -4.77 12.76 13.38
N GLN A 279 -4.80 14.00 13.88
CA GLN A 279 -3.77 14.99 13.55
C GLN A 279 -2.37 14.50 13.93
N VAL A 280 -2.24 13.74 15.02
CA VAL A 280 -0.95 13.19 15.47
C VAL A 280 -0.38 12.23 14.44
N THR A 281 -1.21 11.36 13.87
CA THR A 281 -0.79 10.44 12.83
C THR A 281 -0.46 11.18 11.53
N GLU A 282 -1.23 12.21 11.15
CA GLU A 282 -0.90 13.04 9.99
C GLU A 282 0.47 13.71 10.15
N ASP A 283 0.76 14.30 11.31
CA ASP A 283 2.05 14.94 11.60
C ASP A 283 3.20 13.92 11.45
N ILE A 284 3.08 12.72 12.03
CA ILE A 284 4.08 11.64 11.92
C ILE A 284 4.30 11.24 10.46
N LEU A 285 3.23 11.08 9.67
CA LEU A 285 3.34 10.68 8.26
C LEU A 285 3.99 11.78 7.39
N THR A 286 3.79 13.06 7.73
CA THR A 286 4.42 14.17 7.00
C THR A 286 5.91 14.34 7.32
N GLU A 287 6.36 13.91 8.50
CA GLU A 287 7.76 14.00 8.94
C GLU A 287 8.64 12.82 8.49
N LEU A 288 8.08 11.86 7.76
CA LEU A 288 8.83 10.70 7.24
C LEU A 288 9.95 11.15 6.27
N ALA A 289 11.19 10.81 6.62
CA ALA A 289 12.39 11.09 5.82
C ALA A 289 12.60 10.05 4.70
N GLU A 290 12.15 8.82 4.90
CA GLU A 290 12.24 7.70 3.95
C GLU A 290 10.84 7.10 3.67
N PRO A 291 10.65 6.33 2.58
CA PRO A 291 9.36 5.70 2.32
C PRO A 291 9.07 4.57 3.31
N LEU A 292 8.01 4.73 4.10
CA LEU A 292 7.42 3.70 4.96
C LEU A 292 6.70 2.65 4.09
N THR A 293 6.98 1.38 4.32
CA THR A 293 6.27 0.27 3.66
C THR A 293 5.38 -0.43 4.69
N ILE A 294 4.08 -0.56 4.40
CA ILE A 294 3.16 -1.36 5.21
C ILE A 294 2.66 -2.51 4.34
N THR A 295 2.93 -3.74 4.77
CA THR A 295 2.55 -4.96 4.04
C THR A 295 1.53 -5.75 4.87
N GLY A 296 0.32 -5.91 4.34
CA GLY A 296 -0.72 -6.75 4.92
C GLY A 296 -0.64 -8.19 4.39
N TYR A 297 -0.33 -9.14 5.26
CA TYR A 297 -0.31 -10.57 4.96
C TYR A 297 -1.64 -11.20 5.35
N PHE A 298 -2.53 -11.37 4.37
CA PHE A 298 -3.88 -11.86 4.58
C PHE A 298 -4.21 -13.04 3.67
N SER A 299 -4.60 -14.16 4.26
CA SER A 299 -5.02 -15.34 3.50
C SER A 299 -6.40 -15.16 2.87
N GLN A 300 -6.53 -15.49 1.58
CA GLN A 300 -7.83 -15.45 0.88
C GLN A 300 -8.85 -16.43 1.46
N LYS A 301 -8.38 -17.58 1.94
CA LYS A 301 -9.18 -18.56 2.69
C LYS A 301 -8.82 -18.48 4.16
N THR A 302 -9.71 -17.91 4.97
CA THR A 302 -9.52 -17.72 6.41
C THR A 302 -10.78 -18.11 7.20
N HIS A 303 -10.71 -18.00 8.52
CA HIS A 303 -11.84 -18.24 9.41
C HIS A 303 -13.02 -17.29 9.08
N PRO A 304 -14.29 -17.76 9.11
CA PRO A 304 -15.45 -16.92 8.80
C PRO A 304 -15.59 -15.66 9.67
N LEU A 305 -15.05 -15.65 10.88
CA LEU A 305 -15.02 -14.46 11.76
C LEU A 305 -13.94 -13.43 11.38
N LEU A 306 -12.89 -13.83 10.65
CA LEU A 306 -11.78 -12.94 10.26
C LEU A 306 -11.92 -12.42 8.82
N SER A 307 -12.50 -13.22 7.92
CA SER A 307 -12.78 -12.81 6.54
C SER A 307 -13.48 -11.44 6.42
N PRO A 308 -14.43 -11.08 7.30
CA PRO A 308 -15.05 -9.75 7.34
C PRO A 308 -14.10 -8.59 7.63
N LEU A 309 -13.04 -8.84 8.40
CA LEU A 309 -12.16 -7.82 8.93
C LEU A 309 -11.09 -7.42 7.92
N ILE A 310 -10.65 -8.34 7.06
CA ILE A 310 -9.60 -8.09 6.06
C ILE A 310 -9.92 -6.88 5.16
N PRO A 311 -11.13 -6.76 4.55
CA PRO A 311 -11.45 -5.58 3.75
C PRO A 311 -11.40 -4.30 4.55
N ARG A 312 -11.86 -4.30 5.81
CA ARG A 312 -11.82 -3.12 6.71
C ARG A 312 -10.37 -2.71 7.03
N ILE A 313 -9.48 -3.67 7.30
CA ILE A 313 -8.06 -3.39 7.53
C ILE A 313 -7.42 -2.81 6.27
N ARG A 314 -7.65 -3.43 5.11
CA ARG A 314 -7.12 -2.94 3.83
C ARG A 314 -7.53 -1.48 3.59
N ASP A 315 -8.81 -1.22 3.81
CA ASP A 315 -9.43 0.09 3.71
C ASP A 315 -8.80 1.12 4.64
N PHE A 316 -8.66 0.76 5.92
CA PHE A 316 -8.02 1.59 6.94
C PHE A 316 -6.57 1.92 6.59
N LEU A 317 -5.77 0.91 6.22
CA LEU A 317 -4.38 1.10 5.80
C LEU A 317 -4.29 1.95 4.53
N THR A 318 -5.22 1.81 3.59
CA THR A 318 -5.29 2.65 2.38
C THR A 318 -5.35 4.14 2.70
N GLU A 319 -5.98 4.53 3.81
CA GLU A 319 -5.99 5.94 4.22
C GLU A 319 -4.60 6.42 4.67
N TYR A 320 -3.74 5.56 5.23
CA TYR A 320 -2.35 5.94 5.55
C TYR A 320 -1.54 6.23 4.29
N GLU A 321 -1.75 5.48 3.20
CA GLU A 321 -1.13 5.77 1.90
C GLU A 321 -1.65 7.07 1.30
N VAL A 322 -2.96 7.30 1.35
CA VAL A 322 -3.55 8.55 0.83
C VAL A 322 -3.04 9.77 1.61
N ARG A 323 -2.89 9.66 2.94
CA ARG A 323 -2.41 10.74 3.82
C ARG A 323 -0.90 10.94 3.75
N GLY A 324 -0.14 9.84 3.74
CA GLY A 324 1.33 9.86 3.62
C GLY A 324 1.83 10.16 2.20
N GLY A 325 0.96 10.06 1.19
CA GLY A 325 1.31 10.29 -0.20
C GLY A 325 2.41 9.34 -0.67
N GLY A 326 3.41 9.86 -1.40
CA GLY A 326 4.51 9.03 -1.91
C GLY A 326 5.46 8.46 -0.85
N ASN A 327 5.32 8.88 0.42
CA ASN A 327 6.17 8.43 1.53
C ASN A 327 5.61 7.20 2.24
N VAL A 328 4.41 6.74 1.90
CA VAL A 328 3.83 5.50 2.43
C VAL A 328 3.49 4.61 1.25
N ARG A 329 3.88 3.34 1.31
CA ARG A 329 3.58 2.33 0.28
C ARG A 329 2.85 1.17 0.91
N LEU A 330 1.73 0.78 0.32
CA LEU A 330 0.97 -0.37 0.78
C LEU A 330 1.11 -1.55 -0.15
N ASN A 331 1.30 -2.74 0.43
CA ASN A 331 1.26 -4.00 -0.29
C ASN A 331 0.33 -4.97 0.43
N PHE A 332 -0.45 -5.74 -0.34
CA PHE A 332 -1.27 -6.83 0.21
C PHE A 332 -0.87 -8.12 -0.48
N VAL A 333 -0.44 -9.10 0.32
CA VAL A 333 0.09 -10.37 -0.18
C VAL A 333 -0.64 -11.51 0.53
N ASP A 334 -0.97 -12.56 -0.20
CA ASP A 334 -1.43 -13.82 0.39
C ASP A 334 -0.26 -14.80 0.42
N PRO A 335 0.35 -15.07 1.59
CA PRO A 335 1.47 -16.01 1.67
C PRO A 335 1.11 -17.44 1.25
N ASN A 336 -0.18 -17.83 1.35
CA ASN A 336 -0.61 -19.17 0.93
C ASN A 336 -0.60 -19.35 -0.60
N ALA A 337 -0.45 -18.27 -1.37
CA ALA A 337 -0.42 -18.34 -2.83
C ALA A 337 0.98 -18.64 -3.39
N ASP A 338 2.05 -18.29 -2.65
CA ASP A 338 3.43 -18.45 -3.10
C ASP A 338 4.33 -18.99 -1.96
N PRO A 339 4.82 -20.24 -2.07
CA PRO A 339 5.70 -20.85 -1.07
C PRO A 339 7.00 -20.07 -0.80
N GLN A 340 7.53 -19.33 -1.79
CA GLN A 340 8.76 -18.56 -1.60
C GLN A 340 8.54 -17.39 -0.65
N VAL A 341 7.41 -16.71 -0.78
CA VAL A 341 7.01 -15.61 0.11
C VAL A 341 6.77 -16.13 1.52
N GLU A 342 6.17 -17.31 1.67
CA GLU A 342 5.95 -17.93 2.98
C GLU A 342 7.27 -18.23 3.72
N GLU A 343 8.28 -18.74 3.01
CA GLU A 343 9.61 -19.01 3.58
C GLU A 343 10.33 -17.69 3.95
N GLU A 344 10.33 -16.70 3.05
CA GLU A 344 10.95 -15.39 3.26
C GLU A 344 10.41 -14.69 4.52
N ILE A 345 9.08 -14.63 4.69
CA ILE A 345 8.49 -13.89 5.81
C ILE A 345 8.65 -14.61 7.16
N ASN A 346 8.73 -15.93 7.14
CA ASN A 346 8.95 -16.72 8.34
C ASN A 346 10.41 -16.57 8.82
N ASP A 347 11.36 -16.65 7.89
CA ASP A 347 12.78 -16.55 8.22
C ASP A 347 13.20 -15.12 8.58
N GLN A 348 12.71 -14.12 7.83
CA GLN A 348 13.11 -12.72 8.03
C GLN A 348 12.33 -12.03 9.16
N TYR A 349 11.02 -12.25 9.26
CA TYR A 349 10.14 -11.51 10.16
C TYR A 349 9.46 -12.37 11.22
N GLY A 350 9.67 -13.69 11.22
CA GLY A 350 9.04 -14.61 12.17
C GLY A 350 7.53 -14.78 11.97
N ILE A 351 6.99 -14.38 10.82
CA ILE A 351 5.55 -14.41 10.53
C ILE A 351 5.15 -15.85 10.20
N LYS A 352 4.24 -16.42 11.00
CA LYS A 352 3.78 -17.80 10.86
C LYS A 352 2.27 -17.87 10.68
N SER A 353 1.80 -18.90 9.99
CA SER A 353 0.37 -19.17 9.89
C SER A 353 -0.22 -19.58 11.23
N VAL A 354 -1.45 -19.14 11.48
CA VAL A 354 -2.24 -19.52 12.66
C VAL A 354 -3.27 -20.56 12.21
N PRO A 355 -3.27 -21.78 12.77
CA PRO A 355 -4.23 -22.82 12.41
C PRO A 355 -5.59 -22.57 13.08
N PHE A 356 -6.63 -22.34 12.28
CA PHE A 356 -8.01 -22.21 12.76
C PHE A 356 -8.83 -23.45 12.45
N ARG A 357 -9.59 -23.95 13.42
CA ARG A 357 -10.56 -25.03 13.20
C ARG A 357 -11.87 -24.42 12.73
N ILE A 358 -12.34 -24.83 11.55
CA ILE A 358 -13.63 -24.44 11.01
C ILE A 358 -14.55 -25.65 11.08
N SER A 359 -15.62 -25.56 11.87
CA SER A 359 -16.68 -26.56 11.90
C SER A 359 -17.71 -26.23 10.81
N GLY A 360 -17.64 -26.95 9.69
CA GLY A 360 -18.68 -26.93 8.67
C GLY A 360 -19.88 -27.80 9.05
N ARG A 361 -20.99 -27.71 8.30
CA ARG A 361 -22.19 -28.55 8.54
C ARG A 361 -21.90 -30.06 8.53
N ASN A 362 -20.84 -30.53 7.88
CA ASN A 362 -20.49 -31.96 7.75
C ASN A 362 -19.00 -32.31 7.94
N GLU A 363 -18.07 -31.35 8.06
CA GLU A 363 -16.63 -31.63 8.21
C GLU A 363 -15.94 -30.56 9.08
N GLU A 364 -15.09 -30.98 10.00
CA GLU A 364 -14.13 -30.10 10.66
C GLU A 364 -12.87 -30.02 9.79
N SER A 365 -12.54 -28.82 9.33
CA SER A 365 -11.32 -28.56 8.56
C SER A 365 -10.43 -27.59 9.32
N VAL A 366 -9.12 -27.87 9.34
CA VAL A 366 -8.13 -26.91 9.86
C VAL A 366 -7.66 -26.07 8.68
N VAL A 367 -7.82 -24.75 8.79
CA VAL A 367 -7.34 -23.79 7.80
C VAL A 367 -6.25 -22.95 8.44
N ASN A 368 -5.04 -23.02 7.87
CA ASN A 368 -3.93 -22.17 8.25
C ASN A 368 -4.14 -20.78 7.62
N SER A 369 -4.20 -19.76 8.45
CA SER A 369 -4.43 -18.39 7.99
C SER A 369 -3.33 -17.45 8.47
N TYR A 370 -2.93 -16.57 7.57
CA TYR A 370 -2.14 -15.38 7.86
C TYR A 370 -3.07 -14.20 8.11
N PHE A 371 -2.81 -13.47 9.19
CA PHE A 371 -3.51 -12.25 9.56
C PHE A 371 -2.52 -11.32 10.28
N HIS A 372 -1.58 -10.77 9.51
CA HIS A 372 -0.49 -9.94 10.03
C HIS A 372 -0.35 -8.65 9.22
N VAL A 373 0.11 -7.59 9.87
CA VAL A 373 0.51 -6.34 9.22
C VAL A 373 1.96 -6.05 9.58
N LEU A 374 2.85 -6.03 8.58
CA LEU A 374 4.25 -5.68 8.74
C LEU A 374 4.43 -4.20 8.41
N ILE A 375 4.99 -3.43 9.33
CA ILE A 375 5.34 -2.01 9.14
C ILE A 375 6.86 -1.94 9.09
N ARG A 376 7.43 -1.46 7.98
CA ARG A 376 8.88 -1.36 7.77
C ARG A 376 9.28 0.05 7.38
N TYR A 377 10.33 0.55 8.03
CA TYR A 377 10.92 1.86 7.78
C TYR A 377 12.45 1.74 7.80
N GLY A 378 13.05 1.70 6.60
CA GLY A 378 14.47 1.36 6.46
C GLY A 378 14.76 -0.09 6.87
N ASP A 379 15.68 -0.26 7.81
CA ASP A 379 16.08 -1.51 8.46
C ASP A 379 15.19 -1.89 9.65
N GLU A 380 14.46 -0.93 10.23
CA GLU A 380 13.55 -1.17 11.34
C GLU A 380 12.19 -1.71 10.87
N TYR A 381 11.65 -2.66 11.62
CA TYR A 381 10.34 -3.23 11.33
C TYR A 381 9.56 -3.59 12.60
N GLU A 382 8.24 -3.63 12.46
CA GLU A 382 7.34 -4.15 13.49
C GLU A 382 6.23 -4.97 12.85
N VAL A 383 5.91 -6.10 13.46
CA VAL A 383 4.84 -7.00 13.02
C VAL A 383 3.67 -6.87 13.99
N LEU A 384 2.52 -6.49 13.48
CA LEU A 384 1.24 -6.56 14.17
C LEU A 384 0.58 -7.90 13.84
N SER A 385 0.25 -8.65 14.88
CA SER A 385 -0.33 -9.98 14.79
C SER A 385 -1.82 -9.99 15.07
N PHE A 386 -2.45 -11.16 15.02
CA PHE A 386 -3.86 -11.35 15.36
C PHE A 386 -4.22 -10.74 16.73
N ASP A 387 -3.39 -10.94 17.75
CA ASP A 387 -3.65 -10.48 19.12
C ASP A 387 -3.59 -8.95 19.24
N ASP A 388 -2.88 -8.28 18.33
CA ASP A 388 -2.79 -6.83 18.29
C ASP A 388 -3.96 -6.21 17.54
N LEU A 389 -4.42 -6.87 16.47
CA LEU A 389 -5.38 -6.30 15.51
C LEU A 389 -6.84 -6.49 15.91
N ILE A 390 -7.16 -7.47 16.76
CA ILE A 390 -8.55 -7.81 17.05
C ILE A 390 -8.81 -7.95 18.55
N GLU A 391 -10.06 -7.71 18.93
CA GLU A 391 -10.58 -8.00 20.28
C GLU A 391 -11.71 -9.03 20.17
N ILE A 392 -11.72 -9.98 21.11
CA ILE A 392 -12.71 -11.05 21.17
C ILE A 392 -13.65 -10.75 22.34
N HIS A 393 -14.91 -10.48 22.02
CA HIS A 393 -15.98 -10.40 23.00
C HIS A 393 -16.78 -11.70 22.96
N ALA A 394 -16.71 -12.48 24.04
CA ALA A 394 -17.57 -13.63 24.23
C ALA A 394 -18.81 -13.18 25.01
N ASP A 395 -19.97 -13.20 24.36
CA ASP A 395 -21.26 -13.13 25.04
C ASP A 395 -21.82 -14.56 25.21
N ASP A 396 -22.80 -14.76 26.10
CA ASP A 396 -23.26 -16.08 26.59
C ASP A 396 -23.68 -17.09 25.50
N ASN A 397 -23.83 -16.67 24.23
CA ASN A 397 -24.16 -17.53 23.10
C ASN A 397 -23.37 -17.27 21.80
N GLU A 398 -22.55 -16.22 21.70
CA GLU A 398 -21.82 -15.88 20.47
C GLU A 398 -20.44 -15.27 20.74
N VAL A 399 -19.43 -15.73 20.00
CA VAL A 399 -18.09 -15.13 19.99
C VAL A 399 -18.06 -14.07 18.89
N VAL A 400 -18.05 -12.80 19.29
CA VAL A 400 -17.96 -11.66 18.37
C VAL A 400 -16.52 -11.18 18.33
N VAL A 401 -15.93 -11.21 17.14
CA VAL A 401 -14.59 -10.69 16.88
C VAL A 401 -14.73 -9.32 16.24
N ARG A 402 -14.05 -8.32 16.82
CA ARG A 402 -14.02 -6.94 16.30
C ARG A 402 -12.59 -6.48 16.11
N LEU A 403 -12.38 -5.48 15.27
CA LEU A 403 -11.09 -4.80 15.21
C LEU A 403 -10.86 -4.04 16.52
N ARG A 404 -9.62 -4.06 16.98
CA ARG A 404 -9.15 -3.23 18.09
C ARG A 404 -9.07 -1.76 17.66
N ASN A 405 -8.52 -0.89 18.51
CA ASN A 405 -8.08 0.45 18.14
C ASN A 405 -6.85 0.41 17.21
N MET A 406 -7.09 0.03 15.95
CA MET A 406 -6.08 -0.12 14.92
C MET A 406 -5.28 1.16 14.68
N GLU A 407 -5.89 2.34 14.81
CA GLU A 407 -5.18 3.60 14.64
C GLU A 407 -4.06 3.75 15.67
N TYR A 408 -4.37 3.47 16.93
CA TYR A 408 -3.38 3.51 17.99
C TYR A 408 -2.25 2.51 17.72
N ASP A 409 -2.57 1.26 17.41
CA ASP A 409 -1.56 0.20 17.24
C ASP A 409 -0.66 0.46 16.02
N VAL A 410 -1.25 0.81 14.87
CA VAL A 410 -0.49 1.16 13.65
C VAL A 410 0.34 2.43 13.87
N THR A 411 -0.23 3.50 14.43
CA THR A 411 0.49 4.76 14.66
C THR A 411 1.62 4.58 15.67
N ARG A 412 1.38 3.83 16.75
CA ARG A 412 2.41 3.50 17.74
C ARG A 412 3.55 2.73 17.09
N SER A 413 3.23 1.79 16.20
CA SER A 413 4.24 1.01 15.51
C SER A 413 5.04 1.82 14.52
N ILE A 414 4.39 2.68 13.73
CA ILE A 414 5.07 3.65 12.87
C ILE A 414 6.00 4.54 13.71
N LYS A 415 5.51 5.06 14.84
CA LYS A 415 6.33 5.87 15.74
C LYS A 415 7.53 5.10 16.28
N LYS A 416 7.37 3.82 16.62
CA LYS A 416 8.45 2.98 17.14
C LYS A 416 9.52 2.73 16.07
N VAL A 417 9.14 2.33 14.86
CA VAL A 417 10.10 2.07 13.78
C VAL A 417 10.77 3.36 13.28
N THR A 418 10.03 4.48 13.24
CA THR A 418 10.59 5.78 12.83
C THR A 418 11.52 6.38 13.89
N GLN A 419 11.27 6.14 15.18
CA GLN A 419 12.17 6.56 16.26
C GLN A 419 13.40 5.66 16.38
N GLY A 420 13.24 4.35 16.11
CA GLY A 420 14.36 3.40 16.00
C GLY A 420 15.26 3.73 14.84
N PHE A 421 14.67 4.15 13.71
CA PHE A 421 15.40 4.54 12.52
C PHE A 421 16.14 5.86 12.74
N GLN A 422 17.46 5.78 12.73
CA GLN A 422 18.35 6.94 12.73
C GLN A 422 18.94 7.06 11.33
N SER A 423 18.54 8.07 10.56
CA SER A 423 19.11 8.29 9.23
C SER A 423 20.64 8.42 9.32
N ILE A 424 21.36 7.95 8.30
CA ILE A 424 22.83 8.05 8.32
C ILE A 424 23.32 9.50 8.45
N GLU A 425 22.54 10.46 7.97
CA GLU A 425 22.78 11.88 8.19
C GLU A 425 22.77 12.23 9.69
N ALA A 426 21.77 11.77 10.44
CA ALA A 426 21.69 11.97 11.89
C ALA A 426 22.83 11.26 12.64
N VAL A 427 23.19 10.03 12.22
CA VAL A 427 24.32 9.27 12.79
C VAL A 427 25.63 10.03 12.59
N MET A 428 25.90 10.49 11.36
CA MET A 428 27.09 11.28 11.00
C MET A 428 27.07 12.69 11.60
N ALA A 429 25.88 13.28 11.80
CA ALA A 429 25.68 14.54 12.48
C ALA A 429 26.17 14.46 13.94
N ARG A 430 25.76 13.39 14.63
CA ARG A 430 26.03 13.11 16.05
C ARG A 430 27.45 12.60 16.31
N ALA A 431 28.01 11.81 15.39
CA ALA A 431 29.41 11.36 15.48
C ALA A 431 30.40 12.54 15.55
N GLY A 432 30.05 13.70 14.97
CA GLY A 432 30.84 14.93 15.01
C GLY A 432 32.19 14.84 14.28
N GLN A 433 32.48 13.72 13.60
CA GLN A 433 33.71 13.44 12.87
C GLN A 433 33.39 13.12 11.41
N THR A 434 34.34 13.42 10.53
CA THR A 434 34.26 13.02 9.12
C THR A 434 34.73 11.58 8.96
N ALA A 435 33.98 10.78 8.22
CA ALA A 435 34.35 9.42 7.87
C ALA A 435 35.03 9.38 6.49
N LYS A 436 36.05 8.54 6.37
CA LYS A 436 36.76 8.30 5.11
C LYS A 436 36.61 6.84 4.71
N LEU A 437 35.93 6.60 3.60
CA LEU A 437 35.77 5.29 2.98
C LEU A 437 36.88 5.11 1.94
N THR A 438 37.78 4.15 2.16
CA THR A 438 38.90 3.86 1.26
C THR A 438 38.71 2.47 0.64
N ALA A 439 38.54 2.41 -0.68
CA ALA A 439 38.45 1.16 -1.41
C ALA A 439 39.84 0.79 -1.99
N TYR A 440 40.39 -0.33 -1.51
CA TYR A 440 41.62 -0.92 -2.02
C TYR A 440 41.27 -1.93 -3.11
N VAL A 441 41.40 -1.49 -4.36
CA VAL A 441 40.95 -2.23 -5.53
C VAL A 441 42.06 -2.30 -6.57
N SER A 442 42.45 -3.51 -6.96
CA SER A 442 43.40 -3.72 -8.06
C SER A 442 42.72 -3.65 -9.43
N GLY A 443 43.45 -3.21 -10.46
CA GLY A 443 42.93 -3.15 -11.84
C GLY A 443 42.52 -4.51 -12.46
N ASP A 444 43.15 -5.61 -12.05
CA ASP A 444 42.91 -6.95 -12.61
C ASP A 444 41.90 -7.76 -11.77
N LEU A 445 40.62 -7.38 -11.80
CA LEU A 445 39.53 -8.08 -11.10
C LEU A 445 38.97 -9.27 -11.90
N PRO A 446 38.45 -10.31 -11.22
CA PRO A 446 37.60 -11.33 -11.84
C PRO A 446 36.34 -10.72 -12.47
N LYS A 447 35.76 -11.39 -13.47
CA LYS A 447 34.57 -10.91 -14.21
C LYS A 447 33.37 -10.65 -13.30
N GLU A 448 33.26 -11.41 -12.22
CA GLU A 448 32.21 -11.30 -11.22
C GLU A 448 32.29 -9.98 -10.41
N PHE A 449 33.49 -9.38 -10.31
CA PHE A 449 33.74 -8.18 -9.52
C PHE A 449 34.10 -6.95 -10.36
N GLU A 450 34.13 -7.06 -11.69
CA GLU A 450 34.57 -5.98 -12.60
C GLU A 450 33.70 -4.71 -12.46
N GLU A 451 32.40 -4.86 -12.18
CA GLU A 451 31.47 -3.74 -11.99
C GLU A 451 31.46 -3.16 -10.56
N VAL A 452 31.98 -3.90 -9.58
CA VAL A 452 31.89 -3.55 -8.15
C VAL A 452 32.55 -2.21 -7.82
N PRO A 453 33.74 -1.85 -8.34
CA PRO A 453 34.37 -0.55 -8.04
C PRO A 453 33.54 0.63 -8.53
N ALA A 454 32.90 0.50 -9.71
CA ALA A 454 32.03 1.54 -10.25
C ALA A 454 30.76 1.71 -9.41
N ARG A 455 30.15 0.60 -8.96
CA ARG A 455 29.00 0.61 -8.05
C ARG A 455 29.35 1.17 -6.68
N LEU A 456 30.47 0.75 -6.08
CA LEU A 456 30.99 1.29 -4.82
C LEU A 456 31.17 2.81 -4.88
N LYS A 457 31.80 3.31 -5.96
CA LYS A 457 31.97 4.75 -6.15
C LYS A 457 30.62 5.48 -6.21
N LYS A 458 29.68 4.97 -7.02
CA LYS A 458 28.32 5.54 -7.16
C LYS A 458 27.58 5.59 -5.81
N VAL A 459 27.61 4.50 -5.05
CA VAL A 459 26.96 4.40 -3.74
C VAL A 459 27.63 5.34 -2.73
N ALA A 460 28.97 5.38 -2.69
CA ALA A 460 29.72 6.24 -1.78
C ALA A 460 29.50 7.74 -2.07
N GLU A 461 29.44 8.15 -3.34
CA GLU A 461 29.12 9.52 -3.74
C GLU A 461 27.70 9.92 -3.33
N ALA A 462 26.72 9.03 -3.53
CA ALA A 462 25.34 9.27 -3.09
C ALA A 462 25.24 9.41 -1.55
N LEU A 463 25.98 8.60 -0.79
CA LEU A 463 26.05 8.71 0.67
C LEU A 463 26.80 9.98 1.12
N ALA A 464 27.84 10.40 0.41
CA ALA A 464 28.55 11.64 0.67
C ALA A 464 27.66 12.88 0.48
N GLU A 465 26.81 12.87 -0.55
CA GLU A 465 25.81 13.93 -0.78
C GLU A 465 24.76 13.96 0.33
N LYS A 466 24.19 12.81 0.70
CA LYS A 466 23.22 12.68 1.79
C LYS A 466 23.76 13.14 3.16
N THR A 467 25.05 12.93 3.43
CA THR A 467 25.68 13.27 4.72
C THR A 467 26.25 14.70 4.76
N GLY A 468 25.96 15.53 3.76
CA GLY A 468 26.45 16.91 3.69
C GLY A 468 27.97 17.01 3.59
N GLY A 469 28.62 16.03 2.95
CA GLY A 469 30.08 15.98 2.77
C GLY A 469 30.87 15.45 3.96
N ARG A 470 30.20 14.88 4.99
CA ARG A 470 30.88 14.27 6.15
C ARG A 470 31.46 12.89 5.86
N LEU A 471 31.02 12.23 4.78
CA LEU A 471 31.64 11.03 4.23
C LEU A 471 32.48 11.39 2.99
N THR A 472 33.72 10.93 2.95
CA THR A 472 34.62 11.09 1.79
C THR A 472 35.01 9.72 1.23
N PHE A 473 35.14 9.62 -0.09
CA PHE A 473 35.49 8.38 -0.77
C PHE A 473 36.82 8.51 -1.52
N GLU A 474 37.68 7.51 -1.37
CA GLU A 474 38.94 7.38 -2.11
C GLU A 474 39.14 5.94 -2.58
N GLN A 475 39.68 5.78 -3.79
CA GLN A 475 40.04 4.48 -4.33
C GLN A 475 41.55 4.44 -4.56
N ILE A 476 42.20 3.38 -4.08
CA ILE A 476 43.65 3.18 -4.15
C ILE A 476 43.92 1.81 -4.75
N ASP A 477 44.85 1.72 -5.70
CA ASP A 477 45.31 0.46 -6.30
C ASP A 477 46.57 -0.05 -5.57
N PRO A 478 46.48 -1.11 -4.74
CA PRO A 478 47.63 -1.66 -4.04
C PRO A 478 48.56 -2.48 -4.94
N ALA A 479 48.08 -2.94 -6.11
CA ALA A 479 48.91 -3.71 -7.05
C ALA A 479 49.91 -2.81 -7.77
N GLY A 480 49.61 -1.51 -7.92
CA GLY A 480 50.49 -0.51 -8.52
C GLY A 480 51.58 0.05 -7.60
N ASP A 481 51.44 -0.07 -6.28
CA ASP A 481 52.39 0.48 -5.29
C ASP A 481 52.76 -0.53 -4.19
N ALA A 482 53.99 -1.05 -4.28
CA ALA A 482 54.53 -2.04 -3.35
C ALA A 482 54.73 -1.52 -1.90
N ASN A 483 54.68 -0.21 -1.67
CA ASN A 483 54.70 0.36 -0.32
C ASN A 483 53.31 0.33 0.31
N VAL A 484 52.28 0.71 -0.46
CA VAL A 484 50.87 0.65 -0.03
C VAL A 484 50.47 -0.79 0.28
N ALA A 485 50.83 -1.75 -0.58
CA ALA A 485 50.56 -3.17 -0.35
C ALA A 485 51.18 -3.70 0.97
N ARG A 486 52.40 -3.26 1.31
CA ARG A 486 53.04 -3.63 2.58
C ARG A 486 52.39 -2.94 3.77
N GLU A 487 51.99 -1.69 3.64
CA GLU A 487 51.33 -0.93 4.70
C GLU A 487 49.97 -1.54 5.07
N ILE A 488 49.12 -1.82 4.08
CA ILE A 488 47.79 -2.40 4.34
C ILE A 488 47.89 -3.82 4.91
N GLN A 489 48.90 -4.59 4.49
CA GLN A 489 49.13 -5.93 5.02
C GLN A 489 49.61 -5.90 6.48
N GLN A 490 50.50 -4.96 6.84
CA GLN A 490 51.02 -4.84 8.20
C GLN A 490 49.99 -4.21 9.17
N LYS A 491 49.25 -3.21 8.69
CA LYS A 491 48.35 -2.40 9.53
C LYS A 491 46.95 -3.00 9.65
N TYR A 492 46.42 -3.57 8.56
CA TYR A 492 45.04 -4.07 8.50
C TYR A 492 44.95 -5.57 8.16
N GLY A 493 46.07 -6.23 7.86
CA GLY A 493 46.09 -7.66 7.53
C GLY A 493 45.62 -8.01 6.12
N PHE A 494 45.38 -7.03 5.25
CA PHE A 494 44.86 -7.26 3.90
C PHE A 494 45.91 -7.96 3.03
N ARG A 495 45.54 -9.13 2.50
CA ARG A 495 46.40 -9.95 1.64
C ARG A 495 45.80 -10.05 0.24
N PRO A 496 46.63 -10.19 -0.80
CA PRO A 496 46.13 -10.43 -2.15
C PRO A 496 45.32 -11.72 -2.19
N MET A 497 44.18 -11.67 -2.87
CA MET A 497 43.32 -12.82 -3.11
C MET A 497 43.66 -13.45 -4.46
N ALA A 498 43.73 -14.78 -4.53
CA ALA A 498 44.02 -15.49 -5.78
C ALA A 498 42.74 -15.65 -6.63
N VAL A 499 42.85 -15.40 -7.94
CA VAL A 499 41.74 -15.55 -8.90
C VAL A 499 41.45 -17.03 -9.19
N ASP A 500 42.43 -17.91 -9.05
CA ASP A 500 42.30 -19.35 -9.32
C ASP A 500 43.16 -20.17 -8.33
N LEU A 501 42.80 -21.45 -8.13
CA LEU A 501 43.45 -22.41 -7.23
C LEU A 501 44.95 -22.60 -7.50
N PHE A 502 45.40 -22.24 -8.71
CA PHE A 502 46.78 -22.37 -9.18
C PHE A 502 47.55 -21.04 -9.27
N GLY A 503 46.94 -19.92 -8.86
CA GLY A 503 47.64 -18.78 -8.24
C GLY A 503 48.59 -17.91 -9.09
N GLU A 504 48.37 -17.75 -10.41
CA GLU A 504 49.18 -16.79 -11.20
C GLU A 504 48.66 -15.34 -11.15
N LYS A 505 47.37 -15.14 -10.86
CA LYS A 505 46.74 -13.80 -10.79
C LYS A 505 46.16 -13.53 -9.41
N ASN A 506 46.53 -12.37 -8.87
CA ASN A 506 46.15 -11.92 -7.55
C ASN A 506 45.47 -10.55 -7.64
N PHE A 507 44.44 -10.33 -6.82
CA PHE A 507 43.70 -9.08 -6.79
C PHE A 507 43.44 -8.61 -5.35
N TYR A 508 43.14 -7.32 -5.20
CA TYR A 508 42.67 -6.72 -3.95
C TYR A 508 41.25 -6.21 -4.15
N LEU A 509 40.37 -6.53 -3.21
CA LEU A 509 39.03 -5.96 -3.08
C LEU A 509 38.72 -5.87 -1.59
N TYR A 510 39.16 -4.77 -0.97
CA TYR A 510 38.88 -4.47 0.42
C TYR A 510 38.34 -3.05 0.54
N VAL A 511 37.39 -2.85 1.44
CA VAL A 511 36.84 -1.53 1.76
C VAL A 511 37.10 -1.25 3.23
N LEU A 512 37.66 -0.09 3.53
CA LEU A 512 38.03 0.33 4.87
C LEU A 512 37.29 1.62 5.21
N LEU A 513 36.61 1.64 6.36
CA LEU A 513 36.04 2.84 6.92
C LEU A 513 36.93 3.37 8.03
N THR A 514 37.32 4.65 7.93
CA THR A 514 38.16 5.33 8.93
C THR A 514 37.39 6.50 9.54
N MET A 515 37.30 6.54 10.86
CA MET A 515 36.69 7.63 11.63
C MET A 515 37.61 7.99 12.80
N GLY A 516 38.23 9.18 12.74
CA GLY A 516 39.24 9.59 13.72
C GLY A 516 40.45 8.64 13.72
N GLU A 517 40.74 8.04 14.88
CA GLU A 517 41.84 7.06 15.05
C GLU A 517 41.41 5.59 14.84
N LYS A 518 40.10 5.33 14.68
CA LYS A 518 39.58 3.98 14.46
C LYS A 518 39.48 3.69 12.97
N ALA A 519 39.81 2.46 12.59
CA ALA A 519 39.64 1.94 11.24
C ALA A 519 39.03 0.54 11.32
N GLU A 520 37.91 0.32 10.63
CA GLU A 520 37.20 -0.95 10.59
C GLU A 520 37.00 -1.39 9.13
N PRO A 521 37.26 -2.66 8.80
CA PRO A 521 36.93 -3.19 7.48
C PRO A 521 35.40 -3.23 7.28
N VAL A 522 34.97 -2.85 6.09
CA VAL A 522 33.61 -3.05 5.61
C VAL A 522 33.56 -4.42 4.93
N PHE A 523 32.80 -5.33 5.50
CA PHE A 523 32.61 -6.67 4.95
C PHE A 523 31.53 -6.61 3.88
N LEU A 524 31.92 -6.83 2.62
CA LEU A 524 31.00 -6.83 1.49
C LEU A 524 30.28 -8.18 1.44
N GLN A 525 28.94 -8.18 1.56
CA GLN A 525 28.11 -9.38 1.59
C GLN A 525 27.08 -9.43 0.45
N GLY A 526 26.46 -10.60 0.24
CA GLY A 526 25.39 -10.76 -0.74
C GLY A 526 25.83 -10.74 -2.21
N GLU A 527 24.94 -10.24 -3.08
CA GLU A 527 25.14 -10.17 -4.54
C GLU A 527 25.91 -8.91 -4.99
N LEU A 528 26.36 -8.07 -4.05
CA LEU A 528 27.07 -6.81 -4.32
C LEU A 528 26.25 -5.86 -5.22
N SER A 529 24.93 -5.82 -4.98
CA SER A 529 24.04 -4.84 -5.61
C SER A 529 24.22 -3.44 -5.02
N ASP A 530 23.67 -2.41 -5.67
CA ASP A 530 23.71 -1.02 -5.16
C ASP A 530 23.08 -0.90 -3.75
N SER A 531 22.09 -1.75 -3.41
CA SER A 531 21.48 -1.79 -2.08
C SER A 531 22.35 -2.51 -1.07
N ASP A 532 22.93 -3.65 -1.42
CA ASP A 532 23.77 -4.44 -0.49
C ASP A 532 25.01 -3.63 -0.07
N LEU A 533 25.68 -3.02 -1.04
CA LEU A 533 26.84 -2.16 -0.81
C LEU A 533 26.49 -0.95 0.06
N ARG A 534 25.28 -0.40 -0.10
CA ARG A 534 24.81 0.69 0.76
C ARG A 534 24.66 0.19 2.19
N THR A 535 23.89 -0.88 2.40
CA THR A 535 23.64 -1.47 3.72
C THR A 535 24.96 -1.81 4.44
N ASP A 536 25.92 -2.41 3.74
CA ASP A 536 27.22 -2.78 4.32
C ASP A 536 28.01 -1.55 4.81
N ILE A 537 28.02 -0.46 4.02
CA ILE A 537 28.69 0.80 4.38
C ILE A 537 27.96 1.49 5.54
N GLU A 538 26.63 1.54 5.50
CA GLU A 538 25.81 2.13 6.55
C GLU A 538 26.00 1.40 7.88
N ALA A 539 25.97 0.06 7.87
CA ALA A 539 26.24 -0.78 9.03
C ALA A 539 27.65 -0.56 9.60
N ALA A 540 28.66 -0.38 8.74
CA ALA A 540 30.01 -0.06 9.19
C ALA A 540 30.10 1.31 9.88
N ILE A 541 29.43 2.33 9.35
CA ILE A 541 29.36 3.69 9.94
C ILE A 541 28.67 3.65 11.30
N GLN A 542 27.59 2.89 11.40
CA GLN A 542 26.86 2.66 12.65
C GLN A 542 27.76 1.99 13.70
N ARG A 543 28.49 0.92 13.35
CA ARG A 543 29.43 0.23 14.27
C ARG A 543 30.55 1.13 14.80
N MET A 544 31.02 2.08 13.99
CA MET A 544 32.11 2.98 14.38
C MET A 544 31.66 4.20 15.19
N THR A 545 30.34 4.48 15.23
CA THR A 545 29.79 5.65 15.93
C THR A 545 29.55 5.32 17.41
N PRO A 546 30.21 6.01 18.37
CA PRO A 546 30.04 5.74 19.79
C PRO A 546 28.62 6.04 20.29
N GLY A 547 28.04 5.11 21.07
CA GLY A 547 26.68 5.23 21.64
C GLY A 547 25.54 4.82 20.70
N PHE A 548 25.86 4.11 19.61
CA PHE A 548 24.90 3.64 18.60
C PHE A 548 24.51 2.16 18.76
N LEU A 549 25.47 1.28 19.05
CA LEU A 549 25.19 -0.12 19.38
C LEU A 549 24.75 -0.24 20.83
N LYS A 550 23.65 -0.98 21.10
CA LYS A 550 23.31 -1.35 22.48
C LYS A 550 24.47 -2.15 23.08
N THR A 551 24.89 -1.77 24.27
CA THR A 551 25.97 -2.45 24.99
C THR A 551 25.39 -3.63 25.75
N ILE A 552 25.75 -4.85 25.35
CA ILE A 552 25.39 -6.08 26.05
C ILE A 552 26.48 -6.42 27.05
N GLY A 553 26.14 -6.40 28.33
CA GLY A 553 26.98 -6.88 29.41
C GLY A 553 26.83 -8.39 29.58
N LEU A 554 27.88 -9.18 29.33
CA LEU A 554 27.87 -10.62 29.53
C LEU A 554 28.41 -10.97 30.92
N LEU A 555 27.52 -11.37 31.84
CA LEU A 555 27.87 -11.87 33.17
C LEU A 555 27.93 -13.40 33.13
N THR A 556 29.13 -13.96 32.99
CA THR A 556 29.36 -15.40 32.90
C THR A 556 30.63 -15.84 33.64
N LYS A 557 30.69 -17.10 34.08
CA LYS A 557 31.89 -17.67 34.69
C LYS A 557 32.82 -18.17 33.58
N GLN A 558 33.89 -17.43 33.30
CA GLN A 558 34.98 -17.96 32.46
C GLN A 558 35.79 -18.98 33.26
N ASP A 559 35.75 -20.26 32.86
CA ASP A 559 36.76 -21.21 33.30
C ASP A 559 38.10 -20.84 32.61
N SER A 560 39.19 -20.83 33.38
CA SER A 560 40.53 -20.46 32.92
C SER A 560 40.92 -21.13 31.59
N PRO A 561 41.72 -20.49 30.73
CA PRO A 561 42.20 -21.10 29.51
C PRO A 561 42.85 -22.45 29.81
N PRO A 562 42.63 -23.50 28.98
CA PRO A 562 43.16 -24.82 29.24
C PRO A 562 44.68 -24.74 29.43
N ALA A 563 45.16 -25.29 30.55
CA ALA A 563 46.58 -25.38 30.83
C ALA A 563 47.32 -26.06 29.67
N GLN A 564 48.58 -25.65 29.43
CA GLN A 564 49.44 -26.15 28.36
C GLN A 564 49.31 -27.67 28.17
N GLN A 565 48.96 -28.05 26.94
CA GLN A 565 48.74 -29.43 26.51
C GLN A 565 49.94 -30.31 26.82
N ASN A 566 49.70 -31.41 27.53
CA ASN A 566 50.61 -32.55 27.54
C ASN A 566 50.35 -33.37 26.25
N PRO A 567 51.30 -33.50 25.31
CA PRO A 567 51.09 -34.08 23.98
C PRO A 567 50.62 -35.55 23.95
N TYR A 568 50.60 -36.23 25.11
CA TYR A 568 50.25 -37.64 25.25
C TYR A 568 49.03 -37.90 26.15
N GLY A 569 48.22 -36.87 26.47
CA GLY A 569 46.99 -37.00 27.25
C GLY A 569 45.73 -37.22 26.38
N PRO A 570 44.66 -37.85 26.91
CA PRO A 570 43.36 -37.87 26.24
C PRO A 570 42.84 -36.43 26.03
N PRO A 571 42.09 -36.17 24.94
CA PRO A 571 41.57 -34.84 24.66
C PRO A 571 40.70 -34.34 25.83
N PRO A 572 40.86 -33.08 26.25
CA PRO A 572 40.04 -32.53 27.33
C PRO A 572 38.56 -32.54 26.93
N ALA A 573 37.69 -32.75 27.92
CA ALA A 573 36.25 -32.60 27.70
C ALA A 573 35.94 -31.20 27.15
N PRO A 574 34.98 -31.06 26.20
CA PRO A 574 34.60 -29.75 25.68
C PRO A 574 34.12 -28.87 26.83
N VAL A 575 34.88 -27.81 27.11
CA VAL A 575 34.47 -26.78 28.05
C VAL A 575 33.29 -26.07 27.40
N ARG A 576 32.14 -26.04 28.08
CA ARG A 576 30.99 -25.25 27.63
C ARG A 576 31.31 -23.78 27.89
N ASP A 577 31.90 -23.11 26.90
CA ASP A 577 32.17 -21.67 26.97
C ASP A 577 31.12 -20.85 26.21
N PHE A 578 31.03 -19.55 26.51
CA PHE A 578 30.13 -18.60 25.86
C PHE A 578 30.84 -17.79 24.76
N ARG A 579 32.04 -18.19 24.33
CA ARG A 579 32.81 -17.44 23.32
C ARG A 579 32.13 -17.45 21.96
N GLY A 580 31.45 -18.54 21.61
CA GLY A 580 30.64 -18.58 20.39
C GLY A 580 29.46 -17.60 20.43
N LEU A 581 28.82 -17.45 21.60
CA LEU A 581 27.75 -16.48 21.81
C LEU A 581 28.28 -15.04 21.78
N GLU A 582 29.44 -14.79 22.40
CA GLU A 582 30.14 -13.50 22.35
C GLU A 582 30.45 -13.09 20.91
N GLY A 583 30.95 -14.02 20.08
CA GLY A 583 31.22 -13.78 18.66
C GLY A 583 29.97 -13.45 17.84
N LEU A 584 28.85 -14.17 18.07
CA LEU A 584 27.56 -13.90 17.42
C LEU A 584 26.95 -12.56 17.86
N LEU A 585 26.99 -12.25 19.16
CA LEU A 585 26.43 -10.99 19.65
C LEU A 585 27.27 -9.79 19.21
N SER A 586 28.58 -9.97 19.03
CA SER A 586 29.49 -8.90 18.60
C SER A 586 29.29 -8.49 17.14
N SER A 587 28.49 -9.22 16.34
CA SER A 587 28.15 -8.79 14.98
C SER A 587 27.12 -7.66 14.96
N GLU A 588 26.25 -7.58 15.97
CA GLU A 588 25.12 -6.64 16.03
C GLU A 588 25.12 -5.74 17.26
N PHE A 589 25.94 -6.05 18.28
CA PHE A 589 25.97 -5.34 19.56
C PHE A 589 27.38 -5.08 20.05
N GLN A 590 27.54 -4.09 20.93
CA GLN A 590 28.79 -3.92 21.66
C GLN A 590 28.79 -4.88 22.85
N VAL A 591 29.51 -6.00 22.76
CA VAL A 591 29.59 -6.98 23.85
C VAL A 591 30.72 -6.62 24.80
N ARG A 592 30.44 -6.60 26.11
CA ARG A 592 31.43 -6.42 27.16
C ARG A 592 31.27 -7.48 28.23
N LEU A 593 32.36 -8.12 28.62
CA LEU A 593 32.39 -9.01 29.79
C LEU A 593 32.25 -8.21 31.08
N VAL A 594 31.38 -8.66 31.96
CA VAL A 594 31.09 -8.03 33.25
C VAL A 594 31.20 -9.09 34.34
N ASP A 595 32.06 -8.86 35.33
CA ASP A 595 32.23 -9.85 36.42
C ASP A 595 31.33 -9.55 37.62
N GLY A 596 30.94 -8.28 37.82
CA GLY A 596 30.02 -7.86 38.89
C GLY A 596 30.55 -8.03 40.32
N GLU A 597 31.83 -8.37 40.50
CA GLU A 597 32.46 -8.60 41.82
C GLU A 597 32.51 -7.34 42.69
N ASP A 598 32.57 -6.17 42.05
CA ASP A 598 32.60 -4.86 42.70
C ASP A 598 31.22 -4.41 43.20
N GLY A 599 30.17 -5.21 43.00
CA GLY A 599 28.81 -4.91 43.47
C GLY A 599 28.07 -3.86 42.63
N ALA A 600 28.58 -3.51 41.46
CA ALA A 600 27.94 -2.61 40.51
C ALA A 600 28.13 -3.10 39.07
N ILE A 601 27.09 -2.92 38.26
CA ILE A 601 27.15 -3.08 36.81
C ILE A 601 27.43 -1.70 36.21
N PRO A 602 28.40 -1.57 35.28
CA PRO A 602 28.69 -0.31 34.60
C PRO A 602 27.42 0.31 34.00
N GLY A 603 27.26 1.63 34.19
CA GLY A 603 26.03 2.33 33.80
C GLY A 603 25.85 2.53 32.29
N ASP A 604 26.85 2.15 31.49
CA ASP A 604 26.83 2.17 30.03
C ASP A 604 26.33 0.84 29.42
N ILE A 605 25.83 -0.08 30.25
CA ILE A 605 25.30 -1.38 29.81
C ILE A 605 23.79 -1.29 29.60
N ASP A 606 23.36 -1.39 28.35
CA ASP A 606 21.95 -1.27 27.98
C ASP A 606 21.15 -2.55 28.21
N VAL A 607 21.80 -3.72 28.08
CA VAL A 607 21.20 -5.04 28.32
C VAL A 607 22.19 -5.93 29.05
N LEU A 608 21.79 -6.53 30.18
CA LEU A 608 22.62 -7.49 30.90
C LEU A 608 22.21 -8.94 30.56
N LEU A 609 23.11 -9.69 29.93
CA LEU A 609 22.93 -11.12 29.65
C LEU A 609 23.64 -11.96 30.72
N VAL A 610 22.84 -12.68 31.52
CA VAL A 610 23.34 -13.51 32.63
C VAL A 610 23.47 -14.97 32.16
N GLY A 611 24.64 -15.30 31.62
CA GLY A 611 24.94 -16.59 31.01
C GLY A 611 25.52 -17.60 32.01
N LYS A 612 24.66 -18.47 32.55
CA LYS A 612 24.99 -19.56 33.50
C LYS A 612 26.06 -19.13 34.54
N PRO A 613 25.75 -18.19 35.44
CA PRO A 613 26.60 -17.96 36.59
C PRO A 613 26.62 -19.26 37.42
N GLY A 614 27.68 -19.53 38.15
CA GLY A 614 27.58 -20.50 39.24
C GLY A 614 26.62 -19.99 40.34
N GLU A 615 26.89 -20.31 41.60
CA GLU A 615 26.30 -19.50 42.68
C GLU A 615 26.84 -18.07 42.59
N LEU A 616 25.97 -17.11 42.27
CA LEU A 616 26.29 -15.69 42.34
C LEU A 616 26.60 -15.32 43.80
N THR A 617 27.69 -14.59 44.02
CA THR A 617 27.98 -14.01 45.33
C THR A 617 26.91 -12.97 45.71
N ASP A 618 26.73 -12.70 47.01
CA ASP A 618 25.75 -11.71 47.47
C ASP A 618 26.01 -10.31 46.87
N LYS A 619 27.27 -9.97 46.57
CA LYS A 619 27.64 -8.73 45.86
C LYS A 619 27.19 -8.73 44.40
N GLN A 620 27.37 -9.82 43.67
CA GLN A 620 26.90 -9.92 42.29
C GLN A 620 25.37 -9.93 42.21
N LYS A 621 24.68 -10.59 43.15
CA LYS A 621 23.22 -10.52 43.28
C LYS A 621 22.76 -9.08 43.51
N PHE A 622 23.43 -8.35 44.41
CA PHE A 622 23.15 -6.94 44.65
C PHE A 622 23.40 -6.09 43.39
N ALA A 623 24.47 -6.36 42.63
CA ALA A 623 24.75 -5.64 41.39
C ALA A 623 23.65 -5.81 40.34
N VAL A 624 23.13 -7.04 40.17
CA VAL A 624 22.01 -7.35 39.28
C VAL A 624 20.71 -6.70 39.77
N ASP A 625 20.43 -6.74 41.07
CA ASP A 625 19.25 -6.10 41.67
C ASP A 625 19.26 -4.58 41.46
N GLN A 626 20.41 -3.94 41.66
CA GLN A 626 20.58 -2.50 41.41
C GLN A 626 20.44 -2.14 39.92
N TYR A 627 20.80 -3.04 39.01
CA TYR A 627 20.61 -2.86 37.58
C TYR A 627 19.12 -2.91 37.21
N LEU A 628 18.38 -3.92 37.69
CA LEU A 628 16.93 -4.02 37.51
C LEU A 628 16.18 -2.79 38.07
N MET A 629 16.59 -2.31 39.25
CA MET A 629 15.99 -1.10 39.87
C MET A 629 16.20 0.19 39.07
N ARG A 630 17.16 0.23 38.14
CA ARG A 630 17.44 1.39 37.27
C ARG A 630 16.66 1.35 35.96
N GLY A 631 15.73 0.41 35.81
CA GLY A 631 14.94 0.23 34.59
C GLY A 631 15.60 -0.70 33.57
N GLY A 632 16.55 -1.51 34.02
CA GLY A 632 17.21 -2.55 33.22
C GLY A 632 16.30 -3.69 32.80
#